data_AF-A0A7Z1GQS0-F1
#
_entry.id   AF-A0A7Z1GQS0-F1
#
_cell.length_a   1.000
_cell.length_b   1.000
_cell.length_c   1.000
_cell.angle_alpha   90.00
_cell.angle_beta   90.00
_cell.angle_gamma   90.00
#
_symmetry.space_group_name_H-M   'P 1'
#
loop_
_entity.id
_entity.type
_entity.pdbx_description
1 polymer ?
#
loop_
_entity_poly.entity_id
_entity_poly.type
_entity_poly.pdbx_seq_one_letter_code
_entity_poly.pdbx_strand_id
1 'polypeptide(L)'
;MNLNRGVCLWAMLAVTGQVFAQTFSCPKPADIHQYRMDNGGYHYVADGPADQKWVGENETAKELRMASLEFTAANYKPMNDERNSMPAVICDYSGAGYDAVRLVLKPVHQFSPAPNTFWEGNYCKANDNLKCMFNHQ
;
A
#
# COMPACT_ATOMS: atom_id res chain seq x y z
N MET A 1 -17.69 61.49 29.14
CA MET A 1 -17.64 60.16 29.79
C MET A 1 -18.19 59.16 28.79
N ASN A 2 -17.31 58.61 27.94
CA ASN A 2 -16.61 57.32 28.05
C ASN A 2 -17.45 56.19 27.44
N LEU A 3 -17.08 55.78 26.21
CA LEU A 3 -16.54 54.44 25.85
C LEU A 3 -17.54 53.30 26.11
N ASN A 4 -17.86 52.42 25.16
CA ASN A 4 -16.85 51.60 24.50
C ASN A 4 -17.44 50.85 23.29
N ARG A 5 -16.66 50.78 22.21
CA ARG A 5 -16.89 49.90 21.05
C ARG A 5 -16.50 48.48 21.46
N GLY A 6 -17.42 47.52 21.37
CA GLY A 6 -17.13 46.10 21.61
C GLY A 6 -17.29 45.29 20.34
N VAL A 7 -16.27 45.27 19.47
CA VAL A 7 -16.20 44.30 18.36
C VAL A 7 -15.74 42.97 18.96
N CYS A 8 -16.65 41.99 19.06
CA CYS A 8 -16.29 40.61 19.43
C CYS A 8 -15.61 39.93 18.23
N LEU A 9 -14.28 40.03 18.17
CA LEU A 9 -13.46 39.18 17.31
C LEU A 9 -13.48 37.74 17.87
N TRP A 10 -14.35 36.91 17.32
CA TRP A 10 -14.25 35.46 17.49
C TRP A 10 -13.06 34.97 16.67
N ALA A 11 -11.91 34.81 17.33
CA ALA A 11 -10.74 34.17 16.75
C ALA A 11 -11.05 32.68 16.54
N MET A 12 -11.42 32.30 15.32
CA MET A 12 -11.51 30.89 14.92
C MET A 12 -10.08 30.33 14.84
N LEU A 13 -9.67 29.58 15.87
CA LEU A 13 -8.49 28.71 15.78
C LEU A 13 -8.79 27.60 14.77
N ALA A 14 -8.31 27.76 13.54
CA ALA A 14 -8.26 26.66 12.59
C ALA A 14 -7.19 25.67 13.07
N VAL A 15 -7.62 24.57 13.70
CA VAL A 15 -6.76 23.41 13.94
C VAL A 15 -6.56 22.74 12.58
N THR A 16 -5.49 23.11 11.87
CA THR A 16 -5.03 22.34 10.72
C THR A 16 -4.40 21.06 11.26
N GLY A 17 -5.18 19.97 11.31
CA GLY A 17 -4.64 18.66 11.64
C GLY A 17 -3.57 18.28 10.62
N GLN A 18 -2.32 18.17 11.07
CA GLN A 18 -1.25 17.57 10.27
C GLN A 18 -1.52 16.06 10.24
N VAL A 19 -2.14 15.57 9.15
CA VAL A 19 -2.14 14.13 8.87
C VAL A 19 -0.70 13.78 8.50
N PHE A 20 -0.01 13.07 9.39
CA PHE A 20 1.35 12.61 9.12
C PHE A 20 1.31 11.51 8.07
N ALA A 21 2.12 11.64 7.02
CA ALA A 21 2.32 10.56 6.07
C ALA A 21 2.99 9.39 6.78
N GLN A 22 2.32 8.24 6.80
CA GLN A 22 2.85 7.02 7.37
C GLN A 22 3.68 6.29 6.30
N THR A 23 4.84 5.78 6.68
CA THR A 23 5.72 5.05 5.76
C THR A 23 5.47 3.55 5.87
N PHE A 24 5.28 2.90 4.73
CA PHE A 24 4.96 1.47 4.63
C PHE A 24 5.80 0.77 3.57
N SER A 25 5.79 -0.56 3.61
CA SER A 25 6.38 -1.42 2.58
C SER A 25 5.38 -2.48 2.15
N CYS A 26 5.68 -3.17 1.05
CA CYS A 26 5.03 -4.43 0.72
C CYS A 26 5.15 -5.42 1.88
N PRO A 27 4.13 -6.27 2.15
CA PRO A 27 4.20 -7.29 3.19
C PRO A 27 5.43 -8.17 3.09
N LYS A 28 5.97 -8.63 4.22
CA LYS A 28 6.94 -9.71 4.17
C LYS A 28 6.21 -11.01 3.79
N PRO A 29 6.86 -11.94 3.08
CA PRO A 29 6.26 -13.24 2.76
C PRO A 29 5.64 -13.98 3.96
N ALA A 30 6.27 -13.89 5.13
CA ALA A 30 5.80 -14.51 6.36
C ALA A 30 4.47 -13.93 6.91
N ASP A 31 4.12 -12.70 6.49
CA ASP A 31 2.90 -12.00 6.92
C ASP A 31 1.73 -12.21 5.92
N ILE A 32 1.97 -12.96 4.84
CA ILE A 32 0.96 -13.25 3.81
C ILE A 32 0.22 -14.52 4.18
N HIS A 33 -1.09 -14.40 4.36
CA HIS A 33 -2.00 -15.50 4.59
C HIS A 33 -2.65 -15.96 3.29
N GLN A 34 -2.68 -17.28 3.08
CA GLN A 34 -3.29 -17.92 1.91
C GLN A 34 -4.59 -18.63 2.33
N TYR A 35 -5.67 -18.41 1.57
CA TYR A 35 -6.98 -19.02 1.78
C TYR A 35 -7.45 -19.68 0.48
N ARG A 36 -7.93 -20.93 0.57
CA ARG A 36 -8.45 -21.64 -0.61
C ARG A 36 -9.80 -21.04 -1.04
N MET A 37 -9.99 -20.86 -2.34
CA MET A 37 -11.25 -20.36 -2.90
C MET A 37 -12.17 -21.51 -3.35
N ASP A 38 -13.47 -21.25 -3.41
CA ASP A 38 -14.50 -22.25 -3.74
C ASP A 38 -14.38 -22.77 -5.18
N ASN A 39 -13.97 -21.91 -6.12
CA ASN A 39 -13.75 -22.23 -7.53
C ASN A 39 -12.36 -22.81 -7.83
N GLY A 40 -11.56 -23.11 -6.79
CA GLY A 40 -10.16 -23.49 -6.92
C GLY A 40 -9.22 -22.28 -6.86
N GLY A 41 -7.92 -22.55 -6.77
CA GLY A 41 -6.94 -21.51 -6.52
C GLY A 41 -7.02 -20.94 -5.11
N TYR A 42 -6.42 -19.76 -4.94
CA TYR A 42 -6.20 -19.15 -3.65
C TYR A 42 -6.35 -17.62 -3.64
N HIS A 43 -6.85 -17.12 -2.52
CA HIS A 43 -6.86 -15.71 -2.13
C HIS A 43 -5.74 -15.45 -1.12
N TYR A 44 -5.11 -14.29 -1.20
CA TYR A 44 -3.97 -13.87 -0.40
C TYR A 44 -4.28 -12.57 0.33
N VAL A 45 -3.99 -12.52 1.64
CA VAL A 45 -4.23 -11.34 2.48
C VAL A 45 -3.03 -11.04 3.35
N ALA A 46 -2.72 -9.75 3.51
CA ALA A 46 -1.83 -9.28 4.57
C ALA A 46 -2.31 -7.94 5.12
N ASP A 47 -1.87 -7.60 6.33
CA ASP A 47 -2.19 -6.33 6.98
C ASP A 47 -1.49 -5.15 6.26
N GLY A 48 -2.25 -4.08 6.07
CA GLY A 48 -1.78 -2.86 5.41
C GLY A 48 -1.95 -1.61 6.27
N PRO A 49 -1.71 -0.44 5.67
CA PRO A 49 -1.89 0.87 6.31
C PRO A 49 -3.33 1.12 6.76
N ALA A 50 -3.52 1.81 7.90
CA ALA A 50 -4.81 2.41 8.29
C ALA A 50 -6.03 1.47 8.06
N ASP A 51 -5.96 0.25 8.63
CA ASP A 51 -6.96 -0.82 8.53
C ASP A 51 -7.19 -1.40 7.11
N GLN A 52 -6.48 -0.92 6.10
CA GLN A 52 -6.50 -1.51 4.77
C GLN A 52 -5.81 -2.88 4.77
N LYS A 53 -6.15 -3.68 3.76
CA LYS A 53 -5.51 -4.98 3.51
C LYS A 53 -4.82 -4.97 2.16
N TRP A 54 -3.70 -5.66 2.10
CA TRP A 54 -3.14 -6.15 0.85
C TRP A 54 -3.93 -7.36 0.43
N VAL A 55 -4.41 -7.37 -0.82
CA VAL A 55 -5.23 -8.46 -1.35
C VAL A 55 -4.74 -8.93 -2.71
N GLY A 56 -4.84 -10.24 -2.96
CA GLY A 56 -4.47 -10.84 -4.24
C GLY A 56 -5.20 -12.16 -4.45
N GLU A 57 -5.37 -12.58 -5.69
CA GLU A 57 -6.04 -13.82 -6.04
C GLU A 57 -5.34 -14.51 -7.20
N ASN A 58 -5.33 -15.84 -7.18
CA ASN A 58 -4.93 -16.65 -8.31
C ASN A 58 -5.80 -17.92 -8.35
N GLU A 59 -6.81 -17.91 -9.22
CA GLU A 59 -7.78 -19.01 -9.42
C GLU A 59 -7.14 -20.31 -9.93
N THR A 60 -5.95 -20.22 -10.50
CA THR A 60 -5.23 -21.37 -11.07
C THR A 60 -4.04 -21.80 -10.21
N ALA A 61 -3.78 -21.11 -9.08
CA ALA A 61 -2.71 -21.47 -8.18
C ALA A 61 -2.93 -22.85 -7.57
N LYS A 62 -1.85 -23.64 -7.52
CA LYS A 62 -1.78 -24.79 -6.62
C LYS A 62 -1.43 -24.31 -5.21
N GLU A 63 -1.54 -25.19 -4.23
CA GLU A 63 -1.13 -24.87 -2.86
C GLU A 63 0.33 -24.41 -2.88
N LEU A 64 0.57 -23.19 -2.39
CA LEU A 64 1.88 -22.58 -2.46
C LEU A 64 2.69 -23.00 -1.24
N ARG A 65 3.99 -23.26 -1.44
CA ARG A 65 4.92 -23.23 -0.31
C ARG A 65 5.19 -21.77 0.04
N MET A 66 4.34 -21.20 0.89
CA MET A 66 4.44 -19.80 1.32
C MET A 66 5.85 -19.43 1.82
N ALA A 67 6.54 -20.39 2.47
CA ALA A 67 7.92 -20.24 2.93
C ALA A 67 8.97 -20.04 1.80
N SER A 68 8.60 -20.26 0.53
CA SER A 68 9.48 -20.06 -0.64
C SER A 68 9.25 -18.72 -1.35
N LEU A 69 8.28 -17.92 -0.92
CA LEU A 69 7.99 -16.63 -1.53
C LEU A 69 9.09 -15.62 -1.21
N GLU A 70 9.56 -14.94 -2.23
CA GLU A 70 10.51 -13.84 -2.17
C GLU A 70 9.90 -12.59 -2.78
N PHE A 71 10.07 -11.45 -2.12
CA PHE A 71 9.69 -10.16 -2.69
C PHE A 71 10.59 -9.84 -3.89
N THR A 72 10.00 -9.32 -4.98
CA THR A 72 10.74 -9.02 -6.22
C THR A 72 10.60 -7.57 -6.67
N ALA A 73 9.42 -6.98 -6.53
CA ALA A 73 9.15 -5.63 -6.99
C ALA A 73 7.90 -5.01 -6.38
N ALA A 74 7.83 -3.68 -6.43
CA ALA A 74 6.63 -2.89 -6.18
C ALA A 74 6.35 -1.96 -7.37
N ASN A 75 5.07 -1.72 -7.67
CA ASN A 75 4.65 -0.78 -8.70
C ASN A 75 3.53 0.12 -8.17
N TYR A 76 3.71 1.43 -8.28
CA TYR A 76 2.65 2.40 -8.03
C TYR A 76 1.87 2.67 -9.32
N LYS A 77 0.56 2.54 -9.22
CA LYS A 77 -0.39 2.86 -10.28
C LYS A 77 -1.16 4.10 -9.88
N PRO A 78 -0.84 5.29 -10.43
CA PRO A 78 -1.62 6.50 -10.15
C PRO A 78 -3.03 6.40 -10.75
N MET A 79 -3.93 7.22 -10.20
CA MET A 79 -5.27 7.43 -10.74
C MET A 79 -5.17 8.27 -12.02
N ASN A 80 -5.10 7.60 -13.18
CA ASN A 80 -5.13 8.17 -14.54
C ASN A 80 -4.65 7.19 -15.62
N ASP A 81 -4.23 5.97 -15.28
CA ASP A 81 -4.11 4.87 -16.25
C ASP A 81 -5.54 4.37 -16.51
N GLU A 82 -6.05 4.43 -17.74
CA GLU A 82 -7.46 4.28 -18.20
C GLU A 82 -8.23 3.03 -17.70
N ARG A 83 -7.57 2.17 -16.90
CA ARG A 83 -8.09 0.93 -16.30
C ARG A 83 -8.11 0.93 -14.77
N ASN A 84 -7.56 1.94 -14.10
CA ASN A 84 -7.51 2.03 -12.63
C ASN A 84 -8.49 3.06 -12.09
N SER A 85 -9.56 2.58 -11.47
CA SER A 85 -10.55 3.43 -10.79
C SER A 85 -10.02 4.08 -9.51
N MET A 86 -8.91 3.57 -8.96
CA MET A 86 -8.27 4.07 -7.74
C MET A 86 -6.75 3.92 -7.84
N PRO A 87 -5.96 4.82 -7.20
CA PRO A 87 -4.52 4.65 -7.14
C PRO A 87 -4.17 3.43 -6.29
N ALA A 88 -3.16 2.67 -6.69
CA ALA A 88 -2.82 1.41 -6.06
C ALA A 88 -1.30 1.20 -5.98
N VAL A 89 -0.84 0.47 -4.97
CA VAL A 89 0.49 -0.14 -4.97
C VAL A 89 0.33 -1.65 -5.17
N ILE A 90 1.13 -2.20 -6.07
CA ILE A 90 1.14 -3.62 -6.44
C ILE A 90 2.49 -4.20 -6.01
N CYS A 91 2.48 -5.29 -5.26
CA CYS A 91 3.66 -5.99 -4.79
C CYS A 91 3.74 -7.37 -5.45
N ASP A 92 4.90 -7.68 -6.02
CA ASP A 92 5.16 -8.92 -6.74
C ASP A 92 6.12 -9.82 -5.97
N TYR A 93 5.75 -11.09 -5.87
CA TYR A 93 6.51 -12.13 -5.20
C TYR A 93 6.70 -13.34 -6.11
N SER A 94 7.89 -13.92 -6.10
CA SER A 94 8.20 -15.18 -6.78
C SER A 94 8.41 -16.30 -5.76
N GLY A 95 7.87 -17.47 -6.04
CA GLY A 95 8.10 -18.70 -5.27
C GLY A 95 8.91 -19.72 -6.07
N ALA A 96 9.00 -20.94 -5.54
CA ALA A 96 9.65 -22.04 -6.24
C ALA A 96 8.94 -22.38 -7.56
N GLY A 97 9.70 -22.57 -8.65
CA GLY A 97 9.14 -22.95 -9.95
C GLY A 97 8.39 -21.80 -10.63
N TYR A 98 7.08 -21.97 -10.84
CA TYR A 98 6.20 -20.97 -11.47
C TYR A 98 5.26 -20.29 -10.49
N ASP A 99 5.49 -20.50 -9.19
CA ASP A 99 4.70 -19.91 -8.13
C ASP A 99 4.94 -18.40 -8.11
N ALA A 100 3.86 -17.62 -8.12
CA ALA A 100 3.91 -16.18 -8.02
C ALA A 100 2.69 -15.66 -7.26
N VAL A 101 2.93 -14.66 -6.43
CA VAL A 101 1.88 -13.95 -5.69
C VAL A 101 1.96 -12.47 -6.06
N ARG A 102 0.80 -11.89 -6.31
CA ARG A 102 0.64 -10.44 -6.50
C ARG A 102 -0.35 -9.93 -5.48
N LEU A 103 0.09 -8.98 -4.66
CA LEU A 103 -0.76 -8.30 -3.70
C LEU A 103 -0.98 -6.85 -4.12
N VAL A 104 -2.19 -6.35 -3.88
CA VAL A 104 -2.59 -4.99 -4.24
C VAL A 104 -3.12 -4.28 -2.99
N LEU A 105 -2.61 -3.09 -2.72
CA LEU A 105 -3.17 -2.13 -1.77
C LEU A 105 -3.88 -1.03 -2.56
N LYS A 106 -5.14 -0.77 -2.22
CA LYS A 106 -5.93 0.31 -2.79
C LYS A 106 -7.01 0.76 -1.78
N PRO A 107 -7.31 2.07 -1.69
CA PRO A 107 -6.62 3.17 -2.37
C PRO A 107 -5.31 3.59 -1.69
N VAL A 108 -4.31 3.95 -2.49
CA VAL A 108 -3.09 4.62 -1.98
C VAL A 108 -3.16 6.11 -2.27
N HIS A 109 -3.51 6.89 -1.25
CA HIS A 109 -3.54 8.35 -1.34
C HIS A 109 -2.15 8.95 -1.07
N GLN A 110 -1.85 10.03 -1.79
CA GLN A 110 -0.64 10.83 -1.65
C GLN A 110 0.67 10.03 -1.64
N PHE A 111 0.75 9.04 -2.55
CA PHE A 111 1.95 8.24 -2.72
C PHE A 111 3.19 9.11 -2.93
N SER A 112 4.26 8.78 -2.20
CA SER A 112 5.62 9.23 -2.51
C SER A 112 6.63 8.16 -2.10
N PRO A 113 7.74 7.97 -2.84
CA PRO A 113 8.83 7.13 -2.38
C PRO A 113 9.35 7.58 -1.02
N ALA A 114 9.62 6.63 -0.12
CA ALA A 114 10.32 6.94 1.13
C ALA A 114 11.80 7.26 0.84
N PRO A 115 12.50 8.02 1.70
CA PRO A 115 13.93 8.26 1.54
C PRO A 115 14.75 6.96 1.50
N ASN A 116 15.86 6.96 0.75
CA ASN A 116 16.80 5.83 0.66
C ASN A 116 16.20 4.51 0.13
N THR A 117 15.24 4.63 -0.79
CA THR A 117 14.58 3.50 -1.48
C THR A 117 15.03 3.39 -2.93
N PHE A 118 14.63 2.31 -3.61
CA PHE A 118 14.99 1.99 -4.99
C PHE A 118 13.84 2.28 -5.98
N TRP A 119 12.93 3.20 -5.63
CA TRP A 119 11.90 3.64 -6.56
C TRP A 119 12.52 4.44 -7.71
N GLU A 120 12.30 3.95 -8.93
CA GLU A 120 12.58 4.63 -10.19
C GLU A 120 11.25 5.00 -10.85
N GLY A 121 10.80 6.24 -10.61
CA GLY A 121 9.45 6.67 -10.97
C GLY A 121 8.38 5.86 -10.23
N ASN A 122 7.57 5.11 -10.97
CA ASN A 122 6.45 4.32 -10.45
C ASN A 122 6.80 2.84 -10.21
N TYR A 123 8.07 2.46 -10.32
CA TYR A 123 8.49 1.06 -10.18
C TYR A 123 9.69 0.96 -9.24
N CYS A 124 9.70 -0.08 -8.41
CA CYS A 124 10.81 -0.40 -7.53
C CYS A 124 11.15 -1.88 -7.68
N LYS A 125 12.41 -2.21 -7.95
CA LYS A 125 12.90 -3.59 -8.04
C LYS A 125 13.94 -3.83 -6.97
N ALA A 126 13.65 -4.76 -6.06
CA ALA A 126 14.55 -5.14 -4.98
C ALA A 126 14.16 -6.51 -4.43
N ASN A 127 15.13 -7.22 -3.86
CA ASN A 127 14.89 -8.48 -3.14
C ASN A 127 14.62 -8.25 -1.64
N ASP A 128 14.56 -6.98 -1.22
CA ASP A 128 14.24 -6.55 0.14
C ASP A 128 13.07 -5.55 0.03
N ASN A 129 11.93 -5.91 0.65
CA ASN A 129 10.71 -5.11 0.60
C ASN A 129 10.90 -3.72 1.24
N LEU A 130 11.85 -3.58 2.17
CA LEU A 130 12.15 -2.29 2.79
C LEU A 130 12.84 -1.32 1.82
N LYS A 131 13.46 -1.82 0.75
CA LYS A 131 14.00 -0.96 -0.33
C LYS A 131 12.91 -0.37 -1.22
N CYS A 132 11.66 -0.81 -1.08
CA CYS A 132 10.51 -0.28 -1.82
C CYS A 132 9.49 0.41 -0.90
N MET A 133 9.95 1.00 0.21
CA MET A 133 9.08 1.75 1.11
C MET A 133 8.48 3.00 0.43
N PHE A 134 7.26 3.34 0.83
CA PHE A 134 6.53 4.50 0.33
C PHE A 134 5.72 5.15 1.45
N ASN A 135 5.42 6.43 1.30
CA ASN A 135 4.54 7.15 2.20
C ASN A 135 3.11 7.15 1.66
N HIS A 136 2.15 7.09 2.58
CA HIS A 136 0.71 7.11 2.34
C HIS A 136 0.00 7.90 3.45
N GLN A 137 -1.09 8.59 3.11
CA GLN A 137 -1.94 9.36 4.03
C GLN A 137 -3.39 8.91 3.99
#